data_AF-A0A843HQA8-F1
#
_entry.id   AF-A0A843HQA8-F1
#
_cell.length_a   1.000
_cell.length_b   1.000
_cell.length_c   1.000
_cell.angle_alpha   90.00
_cell.angle_beta   90.00
_cell.angle_gamma   90.00
#
_symmetry.space_group_name_H-M   'P 1'
#
loop_
_entity.id
_entity.type
_entity.pdbx_description
1 polymer ?
#
loop_
_entity_poly.entity_id
_entity_poly.type
_entity_poly.pdbx_seq_one_letter_code
_entity_poly.pdbx_strand_id
1 'polypeptide(L)'
;MSKYTMELREIISTFGKDEVKGWFMNYDLADYLTDEEISVITSRGVWSKSQLADRIIDHFFTREIGTDAIGQFQLFVKDKLREVMETYIPVIYSASIKYDPLVNVNYSEIYSGKTGTSSTSQSDSSNSGLTVNSDTPQGQISKDEILQGKYASSTGANETNNQVKDSSVSNGDEEYIKTIKGNSGVSATSQKMIEQYRNIIRAVNSEIIYQLEPLFMGLY
;
A
#
# COMPACT_ATOMS: atom_id res chain seq x y z
N MET A 1 -27.73 -32.85 -42.07
CA MET A 1 -27.95 -33.09 -40.64
C MET A 1 -29.22 -32.36 -40.26
N SER A 2 -30.11 -32.97 -39.47
CA SER A 2 -31.34 -32.32 -39.03
C SER A 2 -30.99 -31.29 -37.98
N LYS A 3 -31.41 -30.04 -38.16
CA LYS A 3 -31.37 -29.02 -37.12
C LYS A 3 -32.49 -29.26 -36.14
N TYR A 4 -32.24 -29.09 -34.84
CA TYR A 4 -33.29 -29.24 -33.82
C TYR A 4 -33.92 -27.88 -33.50
N THR A 5 -33.12 -26.81 -33.54
CA THR A 5 -33.58 -25.43 -33.38
C THR A 5 -32.93 -24.50 -34.40
N MET A 6 -33.10 -23.19 -34.23
CA MET A 6 -32.51 -22.16 -35.09
C MET A 6 -31.05 -21.89 -34.72
N GLU A 7 -30.21 -21.63 -35.72
CA GLU A 7 -28.81 -21.21 -35.45
C GLU A 7 -28.72 -19.70 -35.19
N LEU A 8 -27.73 -19.29 -34.39
CA LEU A 8 -27.51 -17.86 -34.10
C LEU A 8 -27.32 -17.03 -35.39
N ARG A 9 -26.64 -17.57 -36.42
CA ARG A 9 -26.51 -16.90 -37.72
C ARG A 9 -27.84 -16.59 -38.40
N GLU A 10 -28.84 -17.46 -38.25
CA GLU A 10 -30.17 -17.28 -38.87
C GLU A 10 -30.93 -16.17 -38.16
N ILE A 11 -30.79 -16.11 -36.83
CA ILE A 11 -31.32 -15.02 -36.01
C ILE A 11 -30.66 -13.69 -36.42
N ILE A 12 -29.34 -13.66 -36.57
CA ILE A 12 -28.60 -12.46 -37.02
C ILE A 12 -29.04 -12.03 -38.41
N SER A 13 -29.32 -12.98 -39.31
CA SER A 13 -29.83 -12.65 -40.66
C SER A 13 -31.25 -12.06 -40.64
N THR A 14 -32.03 -12.36 -39.60
CA THR A 14 -33.43 -11.93 -39.46
C THR A 14 -33.56 -10.56 -38.76
N PHE A 15 -32.87 -10.38 -37.63
CA PHE A 15 -32.95 -9.18 -36.79
C PHE A 15 -31.81 -8.18 -37.02
N GLY A 16 -30.76 -8.60 -37.72
CA GLY A 16 -29.54 -7.83 -37.89
C GLY A 16 -28.57 -7.98 -36.72
N LYS A 17 -27.28 -7.75 -37.01
CA LYS A 17 -26.19 -7.95 -36.03
C LYS A 17 -26.32 -7.02 -34.82
N ASP A 18 -26.73 -5.77 -35.04
CA ASP A 18 -26.79 -4.75 -33.98
C ASP A 18 -27.88 -5.04 -32.95
N GLU A 19 -29.03 -5.56 -33.38
CA GLU A 19 -30.12 -5.94 -32.49
C GLU A 19 -29.72 -7.13 -31.60
N VAL A 20 -29.18 -8.19 -32.21
CA VAL A 20 -28.69 -9.37 -31.48
C VAL A 20 -27.56 -9.00 -30.52
N LYS A 21 -26.68 -8.09 -30.92
CA LYS A 21 -25.63 -7.54 -30.06
C LYS A 21 -26.22 -6.81 -28.85
N GLY A 22 -27.32 -6.08 -29.03
CA GLY A 22 -28.07 -5.43 -27.96
C GLY A 22 -28.58 -6.40 -26.89
N TRP A 23 -28.92 -7.65 -27.25
CA TRP A 23 -29.35 -8.66 -26.28
C TRP A 23 -28.23 -9.03 -25.30
N PHE A 24 -26.99 -9.10 -25.80
CA PHE A 24 -25.79 -9.38 -24.99
C PHE A 24 -25.21 -8.15 -24.29
N MET A 25 -25.85 -6.98 -24.43
CA MET A 25 -25.44 -5.72 -23.78
C MET A 25 -26.45 -5.26 -22.73
N ASN A 26 -27.51 -6.04 -22.49
CA ASN A 26 -28.64 -5.67 -21.65
C ASN A 26 -28.31 -5.82 -20.15
N TYR A 27 -27.35 -5.02 -19.70
CA TYR A 27 -26.95 -4.85 -18.32
C TYR A 27 -26.29 -3.47 -18.16
N ASP A 28 -26.53 -2.83 -17.02
CA ASP A 28 -25.86 -1.58 -16.67
C ASP A 28 -24.63 -1.88 -15.82
N LEU A 29 -23.55 -1.11 -16.01
CA LEU A 29 -22.39 -1.19 -15.13
C LEU A 29 -22.67 -0.46 -13.81
N ALA A 30 -23.51 0.57 -13.83
CA ALA A 30 -23.86 1.35 -12.65
C ALA A 30 -24.60 0.52 -11.58
N ASP A 31 -25.21 -0.60 -11.96
CA ASP A 31 -25.83 -1.54 -11.02
C ASP A 31 -24.79 -2.25 -10.13
N TYR A 32 -23.51 -2.28 -10.54
CA TYR A 32 -22.45 -3.08 -9.90
C TYR A 32 -21.23 -2.27 -9.47
N LEU A 33 -20.98 -1.13 -10.11
CA LEU A 33 -19.77 -0.32 -9.94
C LEU A 33 -20.12 1.15 -9.77
N THR A 34 -19.23 1.87 -9.10
CA THR A 34 -19.23 3.32 -9.01
C THR A 34 -18.71 3.97 -10.31
N ASP A 35 -19.04 5.23 -10.53
CA ASP A 35 -18.59 5.99 -11.71
C ASP A 35 -17.06 6.06 -11.84
N GLU A 36 -16.35 6.09 -10.72
CA GLU A 36 -14.88 6.07 -10.67
C GLU A 36 -14.32 4.74 -11.19
N GLU A 37 -14.91 3.62 -10.78
CA GLU A 37 -14.49 2.28 -11.19
C GLU A 37 -14.77 2.03 -12.68
N ILE A 38 -15.90 2.53 -13.19
CA ILE A 38 -16.23 2.50 -14.62
C ILE A 38 -15.19 3.29 -15.43
N SER A 39 -14.75 4.43 -14.89
CA SER A 39 -13.72 5.26 -15.51
C SER A 39 -12.36 4.53 -15.58
N VAL A 40 -12.01 3.77 -14.54
CA VAL A 40 -10.80 2.92 -14.54
C VAL A 40 -10.86 1.87 -15.65
N ILE A 41 -11.97 1.14 -15.79
CA ILE A 41 -12.16 0.13 -16.84
C ILE A 41 -12.01 0.77 -18.23
N THR A 42 -12.70 1.89 -18.45
CA THR A 42 -12.70 2.61 -19.72
C THR A 42 -11.31 3.13 -20.08
N SER A 43 -10.59 3.67 -19.09
CA SER A 43 -9.23 4.20 -19.29
C SER A 43 -8.22 3.14 -19.74
N ARG A 44 -8.40 1.88 -19.30
CA ARG A 44 -7.50 0.79 -19.68
C ARG A 44 -7.79 0.26 -21.08
N GLY A 45 -9.03 0.31 -21.54
CA GLY A 45 -9.43 -0.10 -22.89
C GLY A 45 -9.28 -1.60 -23.22
N VAL A 46 -9.07 -2.45 -22.20
CA VAL A 46 -8.91 -3.91 -22.38
C VAL A 46 -10.26 -4.62 -22.50
N TRP A 47 -11.31 -4.02 -21.96
CA TRP A 47 -12.65 -4.58 -21.95
C TRP A 47 -13.68 -3.50 -22.30
N SER A 48 -14.71 -3.88 -23.05
CA SER A 48 -15.92 -3.09 -23.27
C SER A 48 -17.10 -4.01 -23.56
N LYS A 49 -18.32 -3.53 -23.24
CA LYS A 49 -19.57 -4.26 -23.54
C LYS A 49 -19.66 -4.68 -25.01
N SER A 50 -19.25 -3.77 -25.92
CA SER A 50 -19.23 -4.04 -27.35
C SER A 50 -18.27 -5.15 -27.74
N GLN A 51 -17.03 -5.09 -27.27
CA GLN A 51 -16.04 -6.12 -27.59
C GLN A 51 -16.45 -7.49 -27.06
N LEU A 52 -17.06 -7.56 -25.88
CA LEU A 52 -17.55 -8.81 -25.34
C LEU A 52 -18.72 -9.36 -26.16
N ALA A 53 -19.71 -8.52 -26.48
CA ALA A 53 -20.86 -8.95 -27.28
C ALA A 53 -20.45 -9.44 -28.68
N ASP A 54 -19.48 -8.78 -29.33
CA ASP A 54 -18.92 -9.24 -30.60
C ASP A 54 -18.26 -10.62 -30.46
N ARG A 55 -17.46 -10.83 -29.40
CA ARG A 55 -16.82 -12.13 -29.14
C ARG A 55 -17.82 -13.25 -28.86
N ILE A 56 -18.90 -12.96 -28.13
CA ILE A 56 -19.98 -13.93 -27.88
C ILE A 56 -20.62 -14.35 -29.20
N ILE A 57 -20.99 -13.37 -30.04
CA ILE A 57 -21.59 -13.64 -31.35
C ILE A 57 -20.65 -14.48 -32.22
N ASP A 58 -19.37 -14.12 -32.30
CA ASP A 58 -18.40 -14.84 -33.12
C ASP A 58 -18.17 -16.27 -32.63
N HIS A 59 -18.17 -16.50 -31.31
CA HIS A 59 -17.99 -17.83 -30.73
C HIS A 59 -19.20 -18.75 -30.95
N PHE A 60 -20.41 -18.19 -30.88
CA PHE A 60 -21.66 -18.95 -31.00
C PHE A 60 -22.31 -18.85 -32.39
N PHE A 61 -21.63 -18.27 -33.37
CA PHE A 61 -22.21 -17.88 -34.66
C PHE A 61 -22.94 -19.03 -35.38
N THR A 62 -22.38 -20.24 -35.37
CA THR A 62 -22.96 -21.42 -36.02
C THR A 62 -23.63 -22.39 -35.04
N ARG A 63 -23.74 -22.02 -33.75
CA ARG A 63 -24.37 -22.88 -32.75
C ARG A 63 -25.89 -22.71 -32.79
N GLU A 64 -26.60 -23.81 -32.55
CA GLU A 64 -28.05 -23.84 -32.37
C GLU A 64 -28.44 -23.31 -30.98
N ILE A 65 -29.49 -22.48 -30.90
CA ILE A 65 -29.98 -21.98 -29.61
C ILE A 65 -30.64 -23.11 -28.80
N GLY A 66 -30.52 -23.06 -27.48
CA GLY A 66 -31.08 -24.09 -26.59
C GLY A 66 -32.60 -24.05 -26.42
N THR A 67 -33.30 -23.11 -27.07
CA THR A 67 -34.75 -22.90 -26.92
C THR A 67 -35.46 -22.89 -28.27
N ASP A 68 -36.72 -23.31 -28.29
CA ASP A 68 -37.52 -23.35 -29.52
C ASP A 68 -37.92 -21.96 -30.03
N ALA A 69 -38.04 -20.98 -29.13
CA ALA A 69 -38.51 -19.62 -29.45
C ALA A 69 -37.45 -18.55 -29.17
N ILE A 70 -37.24 -17.63 -30.13
CA ILE A 70 -36.27 -16.53 -30.03
C ILE A 70 -36.55 -15.61 -28.82
N GLY A 71 -37.83 -15.36 -28.50
CA GLY A 71 -38.20 -14.54 -27.34
C GLY A 71 -37.81 -15.18 -26.00
N GLN A 72 -37.87 -16.52 -25.90
CA GLN A 72 -37.41 -17.23 -24.70
C GLN A 72 -35.88 -17.17 -24.61
N PHE A 73 -35.18 -17.34 -25.73
CA PHE A 73 -33.73 -17.15 -25.79
C PHE A 73 -33.32 -15.77 -25.29
N GLN A 74 -33.96 -14.70 -25.77
CA GLN A 74 -33.66 -13.33 -25.34
C GLN A 74 -33.85 -13.14 -23.83
N LEU A 75 -34.92 -13.69 -23.26
CA LEU A 75 -35.17 -13.62 -21.83
C LEU A 75 -34.09 -14.36 -21.04
N PHE A 76 -33.75 -15.59 -21.44
CA PHE A 76 -32.72 -16.38 -20.76
C PHE A 76 -31.33 -15.79 -20.90
N VAL A 77 -30.99 -15.22 -22.06
CA VAL A 77 -29.76 -14.45 -22.24
C VAL A 77 -29.71 -13.30 -21.25
N LYS A 78 -30.79 -12.50 -21.13
CA LYS A 78 -30.84 -11.37 -20.21
C LYS A 78 -30.66 -11.80 -18.75
N ASP A 79 -31.33 -12.87 -18.33
CA ASP A 79 -31.26 -13.33 -16.94
C ASP A 79 -29.90 -13.98 -16.63
N LYS A 80 -29.41 -14.85 -17.51
CA LYS A 80 -28.11 -15.50 -17.33
C LYS A 80 -26.96 -14.51 -17.37
N LEU A 81 -27.01 -13.53 -18.28
CA LEU A 81 -25.98 -12.51 -18.37
C LEU A 81 -25.95 -11.63 -17.12
N ARG A 82 -27.10 -11.32 -16.50
CA ARG A 82 -27.13 -10.57 -15.24
C ARG A 82 -26.45 -11.32 -14.10
N GLU A 83 -26.74 -12.62 -13.96
CA GLU A 83 -26.11 -13.51 -12.98
C GLU A 83 -24.59 -13.62 -13.20
N VAL A 84 -24.17 -13.82 -14.45
CA VAL A 84 -22.75 -13.90 -14.81
C VAL A 84 -22.05 -12.56 -14.57
N MET A 85 -22.64 -11.45 -14.99
CA MET A 85 -22.05 -10.12 -14.83
C MET A 85 -21.88 -9.71 -13.36
N GLU A 86 -22.81 -10.09 -12.47
CA GLU A 86 -22.66 -9.87 -11.02
C GLU A 86 -21.34 -10.44 -10.48
N THR A 87 -20.95 -11.63 -10.96
CA THR A 87 -19.71 -12.29 -10.51
C THR A 87 -18.47 -11.74 -11.21
N TYR A 88 -18.56 -11.43 -12.50
CA TYR A 88 -17.39 -11.12 -13.32
C TYR A 88 -17.03 -9.64 -13.40
N ILE A 89 -17.98 -8.71 -13.16
CA ILE A 89 -17.70 -7.28 -13.19
C ILE A 89 -16.60 -6.85 -12.19
N PRO A 90 -16.61 -7.31 -10.91
CA PRO A 90 -15.53 -7.02 -9.97
C PRO A 90 -14.16 -7.57 -10.43
N VAL A 91 -14.18 -8.72 -11.13
CA VAL A 91 -12.97 -9.31 -11.71
C VAL A 91 -12.45 -8.45 -12.87
N ILE A 92 -13.33 -7.95 -13.73
CA ILE A 92 -12.98 -7.01 -14.81
C ILE A 92 -12.38 -5.73 -14.24
N TYR A 93 -12.99 -5.18 -13.19
CA TYR A 93 -12.50 -3.99 -12.51
C TYR A 93 -11.11 -4.22 -11.91
N SER A 94 -10.92 -5.25 -11.10
CA SER A 94 -9.63 -5.58 -10.48
C SER A 94 -8.54 -5.87 -11.51
N ALA A 95 -8.87 -6.57 -12.59
CA ALA A 95 -7.97 -6.76 -13.73
C ALA A 95 -7.62 -5.45 -14.43
N SER A 96 -8.47 -4.41 -14.31
CA SER A 96 -8.27 -3.10 -14.92
C SER A 96 -7.45 -2.12 -14.10
N ILE A 97 -7.23 -2.37 -12.81
CA ILE A 97 -6.42 -1.51 -11.95
C ILE A 97 -4.98 -1.42 -12.47
N LYS A 98 -4.45 -0.19 -12.54
CA LYS A 98 -3.06 0.06 -12.94
C LYS A 98 -2.13 -0.09 -11.75
N TYR A 99 -1.23 -1.06 -11.82
CA TYR A 99 -0.18 -1.28 -10.83
C TYR A 99 1.08 -1.83 -11.52
N ASP A 100 2.20 -1.80 -10.81
CA ASP A 100 3.46 -2.39 -11.28
C ASP A 100 3.48 -3.88 -10.90
N PRO A 101 3.41 -4.82 -11.87
CA PRO A 101 3.35 -6.24 -11.56
C PRO A 101 4.66 -6.80 -11.00
N LEU A 102 5.76 -6.04 -11.03
CA LEU A 102 7.06 -6.50 -10.53
C LEU A 102 7.37 -6.03 -9.10
N VAL A 103 6.45 -5.27 -8.50
CA VAL A 103 6.62 -4.71 -7.16
C VAL A 103 5.61 -5.37 -6.24
N ASN A 104 6.10 -6.08 -5.23
CA ASN A 104 5.23 -6.69 -4.22
C ASN A 104 5.29 -5.98 -2.86
N VAL A 105 6.31 -5.14 -2.63
CA VAL A 105 6.47 -4.34 -1.42
C VAL A 105 6.58 -2.88 -1.80
N ASN A 106 5.71 -2.06 -1.22
CA ASN A 106 5.76 -0.60 -1.31
C ASN A 106 5.21 -0.01 -0.02
N TYR A 107 6.08 0.36 0.92
CA TYR A 107 5.69 1.03 2.15
C TYR A 107 6.69 2.11 2.54
N SER A 108 6.22 3.09 3.31
CA SER A 108 7.03 4.16 3.88
C SER A 108 6.96 4.09 5.40
N GLU A 109 8.13 3.98 6.04
CA GLU A 109 8.29 4.14 7.48
C GLU A 109 8.66 5.60 7.76
N ILE A 110 7.91 6.26 8.65
CA ILE A 110 8.25 7.59 9.16
C ILE A 110 8.89 7.38 10.53
N TYR A 111 10.16 7.79 10.67
CA TYR A 111 10.85 7.76 11.95
C TYR A 111 10.95 9.18 12.49
N SER A 112 10.40 9.41 13.68
CA SER A 112 10.54 10.65 14.44
C SER A 112 11.17 10.34 15.80
N GLY A 113 12.43 10.73 15.97
CA GLY A 113 13.18 10.57 17.21
C GLY A 113 13.43 11.92 17.88
N LYS A 114 13.13 12.01 19.18
CA LYS A 114 13.56 13.12 20.03
C LYS A 114 14.63 12.59 20.99
N THR A 115 15.87 13.00 20.80
CA THR A 115 16.97 12.65 21.70
C THR A 115 17.31 13.87 22.54
N GLY A 116 16.89 13.84 23.80
CA GLY A 116 17.32 14.79 24.82
C GLY A 116 18.31 14.13 25.76
N THR A 117 19.58 14.56 25.73
CA THR A 117 20.57 14.13 26.73
C THR A 117 20.89 15.33 27.61
N SER A 118 20.52 15.24 28.89
CA SER A 118 20.87 16.23 29.90
C SER A 118 21.91 15.63 30.83
N SER A 119 23.16 16.09 30.71
CA SER A 119 24.24 15.74 31.63
C SER A 119 24.56 16.96 32.50
N THR A 120 24.34 16.82 33.80
CA THR A 120 24.78 17.78 34.80
C THR A 120 25.99 17.19 35.51
N SER A 121 27.14 17.84 35.38
CA SER A 121 28.36 17.47 36.10
C SER A 121 28.67 18.57 37.11
N GLN A 122 28.56 18.23 38.39
CA GLN A 122 28.94 19.10 39.49
C GLN A 122 30.24 18.58 40.10
N SER A 123 31.29 19.41 40.03
CA SER A 123 32.60 19.15 40.61
C SER A 123 32.86 20.19 41.69
N ASP A 124 32.81 19.76 42.95
CA ASP A 124 33.17 20.59 44.10
C ASP A 124 34.58 20.21 44.57
N SER A 125 35.56 21.07 44.28
CA SER A 125 36.94 20.94 44.77
C SER A 125 37.23 22.02 45.79
N SER A 126 37.44 21.63 47.05
CA SER A 126 37.86 22.55 48.12
C SER A 126 39.32 22.28 48.48
N ASN A 127 40.16 23.31 48.38
CA ASN A 127 41.57 23.24 48.76
C ASN A 127 41.88 24.37 49.74
N SER A 128 42.12 24.03 51.00
CA SER A 128 42.49 24.97 52.07
C SER A 128 43.95 24.75 52.44
N GLY A 129 44.76 25.79 52.27
CA GLY A 129 46.19 25.79 52.60
C GLY A 129 46.50 26.92 53.59
N LEU A 130 47.10 26.57 54.73
CA LEU A 130 47.55 27.53 55.73
C LEU A 130 49.07 27.38 55.92
N THR A 131 49.80 28.48 55.70
CA THR A 131 51.26 28.52 55.92
C THR A 131 51.59 29.57 56.98
N VAL A 132 52.40 29.16 57.96
CA VAL A 132 52.74 29.97 59.14
C VAL A 132 54.23 29.88 59.37
N ASN A 133 54.89 31.03 59.39
CA ASN A 133 56.32 31.15 59.67
C ASN A 133 56.49 31.96 60.96
N SER A 134 57.20 31.41 61.95
CA SER A 134 57.48 32.08 63.23
C SER A 134 58.88 31.70 63.71
N ASP A 135 59.76 32.70 63.80
CA ASP A 135 61.18 32.47 64.12
C ASP A 135 61.43 32.29 65.63
N THR A 136 60.48 32.68 66.50
CA THR A 136 60.58 32.53 67.97
C THR A 136 59.22 32.35 68.67
N PRO A 137 58.55 31.18 68.57
CA PRO A 137 57.27 30.97 69.23
C PRO A 137 57.43 30.82 70.76
N GLN A 138 56.80 31.70 71.55
CA GLN A 138 56.77 31.62 73.03
C GLN A 138 55.44 31.04 73.59
N GLY A 139 54.58 30.46 72.74
CA GLY A 139 53.30 29.87 73.16
C GLY A 139 52.70 28.94 72.09
N GLN A 140 51.64 28.20 72.47
CA GLN A 140 50.89 27.34 71.55
C GLN A 140 50.14 28.19 70.53
N ILE A 141 50.25 27.84 69.24
CA ILE A 141 49.63 28.59 68.15
C ILE A 141 48.41 27.81 67.64
N SER A 142 47.21 28.39 67.69
CA SER A 142 45.97 27.76 67.22
C SER A 142 45.56 28.25 65.82
N LYS A 143 44.94 27.38 65.01
CA LYS A 143 44.49 27.69 63.63
C LYS A 143 43.56 28.91 63.58
N ASP A 144 42.61 29.01 64.51
CA ASP A 144 41.66 30.13 64.59
C ASP A 144 42.33 31.45 64.98
N GLU A 145 43.41 31.39 65.77
CA GLU A 145 44.16 32.58 66.21
C GLU A 145 45.04 33.14 65.09
N ILE A 146 45.57 32.28 64.20
CA ILE A 146 46.34 32.65 63.01
C ILE A 146 45.47 33.31 61.95
N LEU A 147 44.27 32.76 61.68
CA LEU A 147 43.31 33.35 60.74
C LEU A 147 42.86 34.75 61.18
N GLN A 148 42.86 35.00 62.49
CA GLN A 148 42.57 36.30 63.09
C GLN A 148 43.80 37.23 63.18
N GLY A 149 44.96 36.81 62.65
CA GLY A 149 46.17 37.63 62.53
C GLY A 149 46.91 37.89 63.85
N LYS A 150 46.66 37.10 64.90
CA LYS A 150 47.25 37.30 66.21
C LYS A 150 48.59 36.55 66.30
N TYR A 151 49.66 37.24 66.72
CA TYR A 151 51.00 36.68 67.04
C TYR A 151 51.93 36.27 65.88
N ALA A 152 51.70 36.75 64.65
CA ALA A 152 52.56 36.42 63.50
C ALA A 152 53.10 37.68 62.79
N SER A 153 54.37 37.65 62.36
CA SER A 153 55.00 38.74 61.59
C SER A 153 54.54 38.77 60.14
N SER A 154 54.12 37.63 59.58
CA SER A 154 53.40 37.52 58.29
C SER A 154 52.60 36.22 58.26
N THR A 155 51.37 36.25 57.78
CA THR A 155 50.52 35.05 57.58
C THR A 155 49.97 35.03 56.16
N GLY A 156 49.90 33.84 55.58
CA GLY A 156 49.27 33.59 54.29
C GLY A 156 48.19 32.53 54.44
N ALA A 157 46.93 32.94 54.34
CA ALA A 157 45.80 32.04 54.22
C ALA A 157 45.24 32.13 52.81
N ASN A 158 45.18 31.00 52.10
CA ASN A 158 44.60 30.95 50.76
C ASN A 158 43.44 29.96 50.77
N GLU A 159 42.22 30.50 50.74
CA GLU A 159 41.00 29.75 50.60
C GLU A 159 40.55 29.90 49.15
N THR A 160 40.69 28.83 48.36
CA THR A 160 40.25 28.81 46.97
C THR A 160 39.07 27.85 46.85
N ASN A 161 37.89 28.42 46.68
CA ASN A 161 36.67 27.67 46.41
C ASN A 161 36.37 27.73 44.91
N ASN A 162 36.74 26.68 44.18
CA ASN A 162 36.43 26.57 42.76
C ASN A 162 35.17 25.74 42.58
N GLN A 163 34.06 26.40 42.31
CA GLN A 163 32.83 25.74 41.86
C GLN A 163 32.80 25.74 40.34
N VAL A 164 32.96 24.55 39.75
CA VAL A 164 32.76 24.35 38.32
C VAL A 164 31.41 23.68 38.13
N LYS A 165 30.44 24.48 37.69
CA LYS A 165 29.11 24.01 37.28
C LYS A 165 29.08 23.97 35.76
N ASP A 166 29.28 22.77 35.19
CA ASP A 166 29.13 22.57 33.76
C ASP A 166 27.72 22.03 33.47
N SER A 167 27.08 22.60 32.45
CA SER A 167 25.70 22.29 32.08
C SER A 167 25.61 22.23 30.57
N SER A 168 25.74 21.02 30.03
CA SER A 168 25.62 20.76 28.60
C SER A 168 24.22 20.20 28.31
N VAL A 169 23.41 20.98 27.59
CA VAL A 169 22.11 20.55 27.08
C VAL A 169 22.25 20.33 25.57
N SER A 170 22.10 19.09 25.12
CA SER A 170 22.05 18.74 23.70
C SER A 170 20.66 18.23 23.34
N ASN A 171 19.97 18.97 22.48
CA ASN A 171 18.66 18.62 21.95
C ASN A 171 18.82 18.32 20.46
N GLY A 172 18.45 17.11 20.03
CA GLY A 172 18.39 16.73 18.63
C GLY A 172 17.00 16.22 18.28
N ASP A 173 16.39 16.84 17.27
CA ASP A 173 15.21 16.32 16.59
C ASP A 173 15.69 15.65 15.29
N GLU A 174 15.46 14.34 15.14
CA GLU A 174 15.78 13.59 13.93
C GLU A 174 14.49 13.04 13.31
N GLU A 175 14.17 13.52 12.10
CA GLU A 175 13.05 13.00 11.30
C GLU A 175 13.57 12.51 9.95
N TYR A 176 13.30 11.25 9.61
CA TYR A 176 13.56 10.73 8.28
C TYR A 176 12.44 9.80 7.80
N ILE A 177 12.21 9.84 6.48
CA ILE A 177 11.24 8.98 5.80
C ILE A 177 12.03 7.90 5.06
N LYS A 178 11.78 6.64 5.41
CA LYS A 178 12.38 5.48 4.75
C LYS A 178 11.34 4.84 3.84
N THR A 179 11.51 5.01 2.53
CA THR A 179 10.65 4.37 1.53
C THR A 179 11.33 3.09 1.04
N ILE A 180 10.64 1.95 1.16
CA ILE A 180 11.08 0.67 0.60
C ILE A 180 10.10 0.29 -0.50
N LYS A 181 10.60 0.23 -1.74
CA LYS A 181 9.86 -0.24 -2.91
C LYS A 181 10.68 -1.30 -3.64
N GLY A 182 10.08 -2.46 -3.91
CA GLY A 182 10.75 -3.49 -4.70
C GLY A 182 10.07 -4.85 -4.62
N ASN A 183 10.88 -5.86 -4.92
CA ASN A 183 10.48 -7.25 -4.88
C ASN A 183 11.19 -7.96 -3.71
N SER A 184 10.43 -8.53 -2.78
CA SER A 184 10.95 -9.23 -1.61
C SER A 184 10.36 -10.65 -1.51
N GLY A 185 11.20 -11.64 -1.21
CA GLY A 185 10.79 -13.02 -0.97
C GLY A 185 11.14 -14.00 -2.09
N VAL A 186 11.53 -15.22 -1.69
CA VAL A 186 12.03 -16.28 -2.59
C VAL A 186 10.95 -16.83 -3.55
N SER A 187 9.67 -16.71 -3.17
CA SER A 187 8.52 -17.14 -4.00
C SER A 187 8.06 -16.06 -5.00
N ALA A 188 8.55 -14.83 -4.88
CA ALA A 188 8.16 -13.70 -5.70
C ALA A 188 9.12 -13.50 -6.88
N THR A 189 9.58 -14.56 -7.55
CA THR A 189 10.40 -14.38 -8.75
C THR A 189 9.64 -13.58 -9.81
N SER A 190 10.31 -12.62 -10.46
CA SER A 190 9.69 -11.76 -11.49
C SER A 190 8.93 -12.55 -12.56
N GLN A 191 9.43 -13.73 -12.93
CA GLN A 191 8.78 -14.63 -13.87
C GLN A 191 7.38 -15.07 -13.40
N LYS A 192 7.24 -15.48 -12.13
CA LYS A 192 5.97 -15.93 -11.55
C LYS A 192 4.97 -14.79 -11.38
N MET A 193 5.43 -13.59 -11.00
CA MET A 193 4.55 -12.42 -10.91
C MET A 193 4.02 -12.00 -12.29
N ILE A 194 4.87 -12.05 -13.33
CA ILE A 194 4.45 -11.82 -14.71
C ILE A 194 3.44 -12.89 -15.17
N GLU A 195 3.67 -14.16 -14.84
CA GLU A 195 2.74 -15.24 -15.17
C GLU A 195 1.35 -15.02 -14.53
N GLN A 196 1.32 -14.72 -13.23
CA GLN A 196 0.08 -14.39 -12.53
C GLN A 196 -0.65 -13.19 -13.15
N TYR A 197 0.10 -12.13 -13.46
CA TYR A 197 -0.45 -10.95 -14.13
C TYR A 197 -1.07 -11.28 -15.50
N ARG A 198 -0.41 -12.13 -16.30
CA ARG A 198 -0.93 -12.57 -17.61
C ARG A 198 -2.21 -13.41 -17.47
N ASN A 199 -2.25 -14.30 -16.49
CA ASN A 199 -3.42 -15.15 -16.26
C ASN A 199 -4.65 -14.29 -15.93
N ILE A 200 -4.49 -13.25 -15.11
CA ILE A 200 -5.57 -12.31 -14.76
C ILE A 200 -6.13 -11.60 -15.99
N ILE A 201 -5.28 -11.17 -16.93
CA ILE A 201 -5.72 -10.40 -18.11
C ILE A 201 -6.43 -11.28 -19.16
N ARG A 202 -5.98 -12.52 -19.36
CA ARG A 202 -6.48 -13.36 -20.46
C ARG A 202 -7.78 -14.10 -20.12
N ALA A 203 -8.07 -14.32 -18.83
CA ALA A 203 -9.09 -15.28 -18.39
C ALA A 203 -10.54 -14.80 -18.57
N VAL A 204 -10.81 -13.53 -18.28
CA VAL A 204 -12.19 -13.11 -17.96
C VAL A 204 -13.18 -13.23 -19.11
N ASN A 205 -12.81 -12.81 -20.33
CA ASN A 205 -13.73 -12.87 -21.48
C ASN A 205 -14.07 -14.31 -21.87
N SER A 206 -13.09 -15.22 -21.85
CA SER A 206 -13.31 -16.62 -22.21
C SER A 206 -14.17 -17.34 -21.17
N GLU A 207 -13.98 -17.02 -19.90
CA GLU A 207 -14.81 -17.58 -18.82
C GLU A 207 -16.26 -17.12 -18.92
N ILE A 208 -16.51 -15.84 -19.21
CA ILE A 208 -17.88 -15.33 -19.45
C ILE A 208 -18.54 -16.07 -20.61
N ILE A 209 -17.82 -16.28 -21.73
CA ILE A 209 -18.35 -17.01 -22.89
C ILE A 209 -18.70 -18.45 -22.52
N TYR A 210 -17.85 -19.13 -21.75
CA TYR A 210 -18.10 -20.50 -21.29
C TYR A 210 -19.37 -20.60 -20.42
N GLN A 211 -19.61 -19.62 -19.54
CA GLN A 211 -20.82 -19.58 -18.71
C GLN A 211 -22.12 -19.39 -19.50
N LEU A 212 -22.03 -18.93 -20.76
CA LEU A 212 -23.18 -18.78 -21.66
C LEU A 212 -23.43 -20.03 -22.51
N GLU A 213 -22.52 -21.01 -22.53
CA GLU A 213 -22.71 -22.27 -23.28
C GLU A 213 -24.02 -23.00 -22.96
N PRO A 214 -24.54 -23.04 -21.72
CA PRO A 214 -25.81 -23.70 -21.41
C PRO A 214 -27.04 -23.10 -22.12
N LEU A 215 -26.94 -21.89 -22.67
CA LEU A 215 -28.00 -21.27 -23.47
C LEU A 215 -28.05 -21.81 -24.90
N PHE A 216 -27.04 -22.56 -25.32
CA PHE A 216 -26.92 -23.16 -26.64
C PHE A 216 -27.00 -24.68 -26.54
N MET A 217 -27.35 -25.32 -27.66
CA MET A 217 -27.34 -26.77 -27.74
C MET A 217 -25.90 -27.30 -27.62
N GLY A 218 -25.69 -28.23 -26.68
CA GLY A 218 -24.40 -28.91 -26.47
C GLY A 218 -24.13 -30.08 -27.42
N LEU A 219 -24.96 -30.23 -28.46
CA LEU A 219 -24.80 -31.25 -29.50
C LEU A 219 -24.07 -30.62 -30.68
N TYR A 220 -22.91 -31.17 -31.03
CA TYR A 220 -22.00 -30.70 -32.09
C TYR A 220 -21.68 -31.80 -33.09
#